data_AF-A0A7L9FF33-F1
#
_entry.id   AF-A0A7L9FF33-F1
#
_cell.length_a   1.000
_cell.length_b   1.000
_cell.length_c   1.000
_cell.angle_alpha   90.00
_cell.angle_beta   90.00
_cell.angle_gamma   90.00
#
_symmetry.space_group_name_H-M   'P 1'
#
loop_
_entity.id
_entity.type
_entity.pdbx_description
1 polymer ?
#
loop_
_entity_poly.entity_id
_entity_poly.type
_entity_poly.pdbx_seq_one_letter_code
_entity_poly.pdbx_strand_id
1 'polypeptide(L)'
;MSSTSVHFKAKVTLIQTIDAPFGERMVKIELTEEREVPEPIFIRSTDSEISREIAPIISQIMKMLPGASPGVLRVPRVTIMLSEDEWEKFVTKPSIGDFFEVIITNERIELKGEG
;
A
#
# COMPACT_ATOMS: atom_id res chain seq x y z
N MET A 1 5.01 -2.36 32.94
CA MET A 1 4.58 -1.34 31.96
C MET A 1 3.98 -2.07 30.79
N SER A 2 2.76 -1.72 30.35
CA SER A 2 2.14 -2.31 29.17
C SER A 2 2.95 -1.90 27.94
N SER A 3 3.61 -2.85 27.27
CA SER A 3 4.34 -2.59 26.03
C SER A 3 3.33 -2.52 24.88
N THR A 4 2.87 -1.32 24.55
CA THR A 4 2.04 -1.09 23.37
C THR A 4 2.84 -1.49 22.12
N SER A 5 2.26 -2.34 21.30
CA SER A 5 2.84 -2.73 20.01
C SER A 5 1.74 -2.79 18.95
N VAL A 6 2.12 -2.48 17.71
CA VAL A 6 1.25 -2.52 16.54
C VAL A 6 1.86 -3.51 15.55
N HIS A 7 1.04 -4.45 15.11
CA HIS A 7 1.42 -5.51 14.17
C HIS A 7 0.47 -5.47 13.00
N PHE A 8 1.00 -5.50 11.78
CA PHE A 8 0.19 -5.60 10.57
C PHE A 8 0.98 -6.24 9.43
N LYS A 9 0.25 -6.86 8.52
CA LYS A 9 0.80 -7.45 7.31
C LYS A 9 0.75 -6.44 6.17
N ALA A 10 1.84 -6.31 5.42
CA ALA A 10 1.89 -5.44 4.25
C ALA A 10 2.59 -6.18 3.09
N LYS A 11 2.09 -5.94 1.88
CA LYS A 11 2.58 -6.55 0.64
C LYS A 11 3.47 -5.58 -0.11
N VAL A 12 4.61 -6.03 -0.61
CA VAL A 12 5.46 -5.26 -1.53
C VAL A 12 4.69 -5.04 -2.82
N THR A 13 4.42 -3.78 -3.16
CA THR A 13 3.66 -3.41 -4.35
C THR A 13 4.44 -2.60 -5.36
N LEU A 14 5.55 -2.00 -4.94
CA LEU A 14 6.44 -1.26 -5.80
C LEU A 14 7.89 -1.53 -5.40
N ILE A 15 8.73 -1.78 -6.41
CA ILE A 15 10.18 -1.66 -6.32
C ILE A 15 10.60 -0.86 -7.54
N GLN A 16 11.24 0.29 -7.34
CA GLN A 16 11.66 1.17 -8.44
C GLN A 16 12.98 1.84 -8.12
N THR A 17 13.83 2.05 -9.13
CA THR A 17 15.01 2.90 -9.01
C THR A 17 14.62 4.35 -9.31
N ILE A 18 15.02 5.28 -8.47
CA ILE A 18 14.81 6.72 -8.66
C ILE A 18 16.14 7.47 -8.52
N ASP A 19 16.26 8.59 -9.24
CA ASP A 19 17.39 9.49 -9.10
C ASP A 19 17.13 10.47 -7.94
N ALA A 20 18.04 10.53 -6.97
CA ALA A 20 18.02 11.49 -5.88
C ALA A 20 18.53 12.87 -6.36
N PRO A 21 18.19 13.97 -5.66
CA PRO A 21 18.55 15.32 -6.08
C PRO A 21 20.05 15.57 -6.29
N PHE A 22 20.91 14.78 -5.62
CA PHE A 22 22.37 14.89 -5.74
C PHE A 22 22.97 13.91 -6.77
N GLY A 23 22.14 13.27 -7.60
CA GLY A 23 22.56 12.37 -8.68
C GLY A 23 22.81 10.93 -8.24
N GLU A 24 22.63 10.63 -6.96
CA GLU A 24 22.67 9.27 -6.42
C GLU A 24 21.44 8.47 -6.89
N ARG A 25 21.62 7.18 -7.20
CA ARG A 25 20.50 6.29 -7.46
C ARG A 25 20.02 5.63 -6.18
N MET A 26 18.71 5.61 -6.02
CA MET A 26 18.04 5.03 -4.85
C MET A 26 17.03 3.97 -5.31
N VAL A 27 16.90 2.89 -4.54
CA VAL A 27 15.83 1.90 -4.70
C VAL A 27 14.72 2.24 -3.72
N LYS A 28 13.54 2.57 -4.25
CA LYS A 28 12.30 2.77 -3.49
C LYS A 28 11.52 1.47 -3.45
N ILE A 29 11.15 1.05 -2.25
CA ILE A 29 10.30 -0.10 -1.98
C ILE A 29 9.03 0.40 -1.27
N GLU A 30 7.85 0.06 -1.80
CA GLU A 30 6.57 0.37 -1.13
C GLU A 30 5.84 -0.89 -0.72
N LEU A 31 5.38 -0.90 0.54
CA LEU A 31 4.54 -1.94 1.10
C LEU A 31 3.16 -1.35 1.42
N THR A 32 2.12 -1.99 0.91
CA THR A 32 0.72 -1.58 1.11
C THR A 32 -0.09 -2.68 1.77
N GLU A 33 -1.09 -2.29 2.54
CA GLU A 33 -2.17 -3.15 2.98
C GLU A 33 -3.29 -3.10 1.94
N GLU A 34 -3.76 -4.26 1.48
CA GLU A 34 -4.96 -4.35 0.65
C GLU A 34 -6.18 -4.43 1.58
N ARG A 35 -7.09 -3.47 1.47
CA ARG A 35 -8.36 -3.47 2.20
C ARG A 35 -9.52 -3.59 1.23
N GLU A 36 -10.47 -4.46 1.55
CA GLU A 36 -11.75 -4.47 0.84
C GLU A 36 -12.45 -3.13 1.12
N VAL A 37 -12.82 -2.43 0.06
CA VAL A 37 -13.60 -1.20 0.19
C VAL A 37 -15.04 -1.64 0.37
N PRO A 38 -15.71 -1.28 1.48
CA PRO A 38 -17.14 -1.46 1.57
C PRO A 38 -17.77 -0.81 0.35
N GLU A 39 -18.65 -1.53 -0.37
CA GLU A 39 -19.39 -0.92 -1.47
C GLU A 39 -20.00 0.41 -0.97
N PRO A 40 -19.89 1.51 -1.73
CA PRO A 40 -20.42 2.78 -1.32
C PRO A 40 -21.84 2.60 -0.77
N ILE A 41 -22.08 3.04 0.46
CA ILE A 41 -23.34 2.80 1.18
C ILE A 41 -24.57 3.25 0.34
N PHE A 42 -24.38 4.20 -0.58
CA PHE A 42 -25.37 4.69 -1.53
C PHE A 42 -25.80 3.69 -2.61
N ILE A 43 -25.08 2.59 -2.83
CA ILE A 43 -25.52 1.51 -3.74
C ILE A 43 -26.67 0.72 -3.11
N ARG A 44 -26.93 0.83 -1.80
CA ARG A 44 -28.11 0.23 -1.16
C ARG A 44 -29.44 0.88 -1.55
N SER A 45 -29.45 1.99 -2.28
CA SER A 45 -30.66 2.59 -2.84
C SER A 45 -30.83 2.25 -4.33
N THR A 46 -30.61 1.00 -4.73
CA THR A 46 -30.87 0.51 -6.10
C THR A 46 -32.31 0.76 -6.60
N ASP A 47 -33.24 1.13 -5.71
CA ASP A 47 -34.64 1.40 -6.06
C ASP A 47 -34.98 2.89 -6.30
N SER A 48 -34.02 3.82 -6.18
CA SER A 48 -34.30 5.23 -6.50
C SER A 48 -33.94 5.59 -7.95
N GLU A 49 -34.82 6.26 -8.68
CA GLU A 49 -34.53 6.81 -10.03
C GLU A 49 -33.25 7.66 -10.04
N ILE A 50 -33.03 8.38 -8.95
CA ILE A 50 -31.83 9.19 -8.68
C ILE A 50 -30.55 8.35 -8.74
N SER A 51 -30.57 7.11 -8.23
CA SER A 51 -29.39 6.23 -8.28
C SER A 51 -29.01 5.82 -9.69
N ARG A 52 -29.98 5.64 -10.60
CA ARG A 52 -29.72 5.33 -12.01
C ARG A 52 -29.12 6.52 -12.77
N GLU A 53 -29.53 7.74 -12.43
CA GLU A 53 -29.02 8.96 -13.05
C GLU A 53 -27.61 9.33 -12.57
N ILE A 54 -27.30 9.10 -11.28
CA ILE A 54 -26.04 9.52 -10.68
C ILE A 54 -24.93 8.45 -10.80
N ALA A 55 -25.29 7.17 -10.98
CA ALA A 55 -24.32 6.07 -11.09
C ALA A 55 -23.20 6.29 -12.14
N PRO A 56 -23.48 6.79 -13.37
CA PRO A 56 -22.44 7.04 -14.36
C PRO A 56 -21.41 8.07 -13.86
N ILE A 57 -21.87 9.12 -13.20
CA ILE A 57 -21.03 10.21 -12.67
C ILE A 57 -20.11 9.68 -11.57
N ILE A 58 -20.64 8.88 -10.64
CA ILE A 58 -19.84 8.26 -9.58
C ILE A 58 -18.81 7.30 -10.15
N SER A 59 -19.19 6.49 -11.15
CA SER A 59 -18.26 5.56 -11.81
C SER A 59 -17.10 6.29 -12.49
N GLN A 60 -17.34 7.49 -13.03
CA GLN A 60 -16.31 8.34 -13.60
C GLN A 60 -15.38 8.89 -12.52
N ILE A 61 -15.93 9.41 -11.42
CA ILE A 61 -15.14 9.92 -10.29
C ILE A 61 -14.25 8.83 -9.70
N MET A 62 -14.78 7.62 -9.51
CA MET A 62 -14.00 6.50 -8.97
C MET A 62 -12.85 6.09 -9.89
N LYS A 63 -13.02 6.13 -11.21
CA LYS A 63 -11.93 5.87 -12.18
C LYS A 63 -10.82 6.93 -12.16
N MET A 64 -11.12 8.13 -11.68
CA MET A 64 -10.14 9.22 -11.57
C MET A 64 -9.28 9.11 -10.29
N LEU A 65 -9.64 8.25 -9.34
CA LEU A 65 -8.85 8.03 -8.13
C LEU A 65 -7.70 7.06 -8.39
N PRO A 66 -6.43 7.48 -8.20
CA PRO A 66 -5.27 6.60 -8.35
C PRO A 66 -5.35 5.45 -7.36
N GLY A 67 -5.28 4.21 -7.84
CA GLY A 67 -5.31 3.01 -7.00
C GLY A 67 -6.70 2.53 -6.56
N ALA A 68 -7.78 3.15 -7.05
CA ALA A 68 -9.14 2.68 -6.84
C ALA A 68 -9.51 1.61 -7.88
N SER A 69 -9.06 0.37 -7.68
CA SER A 69 -9.71 -0.77 -8.34
C SER A 69 -11.06 -1.01 -7.65
N PRO A 70 -12.14 -1.35 -8.40
CA PRO A 70 -13.42 -1.69 -7.78
C PRO A 70 -13.21 -2.79 -6.73
N GLY A 71 -13.54 -2.49 -5.47
CA GLY A 71 -13.50 -3.46 -4.36
C GLY A 71 -12.21 -3.54 -3.54
N VAL A 72 -11.07 -2.96 -3.97
CA VAL A 72 -9.80 -3.04 -3.21
C VAL A 72 -9.11 -1.68 -3.14
N LEU A 73 -8.93 -1.16 -1.92
CA LEU A 73 -8.14 0.04 -1.62
C LEU A 73 -6.77 -0.41 -1.12
N ARG A 74 -5.72 0.09 -1.77
CA ARG A 74 -4.35 -0.06 -1.26
C ARG A 74 -4.04 1.08 -0.32
N VAL A 75 -3.76 0.76 0.93
CA VAL A 75 -3.31 1.71 1.94
C VAL A 75 -1.80 1.62 2.03
N PRO A 76 -1.03 2.67 1.68
CA PRO A 76 0.41 2.70 1.90
C PRO A 76 0.72 2.56 3.38
N ARG A 77 1.59 1.62 3.75
CA ARG A 77 1.96 1.36 5.14
C ARG A 77 3.44 1.62 5.41
N VAL A 78 4.32 1.29 4.48
CA VAL A 78 5.77 1.48 4.62
C VAL A 78 6.35 1.87 3.26
N THR A 79 7.24 2.87 3.27
CA THR A 79 8.11 3.20 2.13
C THR A 79 9.55 3.16 2.62
N ILE A 80 10.40 2.40 1.94
CA ILE A 80 11.82 2.30 2.23
C ILE A 80 12.59 2.88 1.04
N MET A 81 13.55 3.73 1.34
CA MET A 81 14.49 4.29 0.39
C MET A 81 15.87 3.74 0.74
N LEU A 82 16.47 2.98 -0.17
CA LEU A 82 17.82 2.44 -0.01
C LEU A 82 18.71 3.05 -1.09
N SER A 83 19.97 3.30 -0.77
CA SER A 83 21.00 3.47 -1.80
C SER A 83 21.17 2.17 -2.60
N GLU A 84 21.73 2.25 -3.81
CA GLU A 84 22.10 1.05 -4.57
C GLU A 84 23.05 0.15 -3.76
N ASP A 85 24.03 0.72 -3.06
CA ASP A 85 24.97 -0.03 -2.23
C ASP A 85 24.30 -0.78 -1.07
N GLU A 86 23.27 -0.20 -0.46
CA GLU A 86 22.48 -0.89 0.57
C GLU A 86 21.62 -2.00 -0.04
N TRP A 87 21.00 -1.74 -1.19
CA TRP A 87 20.19 -2.71 -1.92
C TRP A 87 21.00 -3.94 -2.36
N GLU A 88 22.24 -3.76 -2.78
CA GLU A 88 23.11 -4.85 -3.20
C GLU A 88 23.65 -5.71 -2.04
N LYS A 89 23.56 -5.24 -0.78
CA LYS A 89 23.98 -6.04 0.40
C LYS A 89 23.02 -7.16 0.75
N PHE A 90 21.77 -7.12 0.27
CA PHE A 90 20.78 -8.14 0.59
C PHE A 90 21.08 -9.44 -0.16
N VAL A 91 21.32 -10.52 0.59
CA VAL A 91 21.47 -11.88 0.04
C VAL A 91 20.18 -12.32 -0.68
N THR A 92 19.04 -11.99 -0.07
CA THR A 92 17.70 -12.22 -0.63
C THR A 92 17.01 -10.87 -0.73
N LYS A 93 16.77 -10.42 -1.96
CA LYS A 93 16.05 -9.18 -2.25
C LYS A 93 14.54 -9.43 -2.18
N PRO A 94 13.75 -8.54 -1.55
CA PRO A 94 12.29 -8.62 -1.63
C PRO A 94 11.82 -8.48 -3.08
N SER A 95 10.72 -9.14 -3.40
CA SER A 95 10.06 -9.14 -4.69
C SER A 95 8.66 -8.53 -4.59
N ILE A 96 8.16 -7.99 -5.69
CA ILE A 96 6.77 -7.52 -5.77
C ILE A 96 5.85 -8.71 -5.55
N GLY A 97 4.91 -8.57 -4.62
CA GLY A 97 4.01 -9.63 -4.18
C GLY A 97 4.38 -10.27 -2.85
N ASP A 98 5.63 -10.10 -2.38
CA ASP A 98 6.08 -10.62 -1.09
C ASP A 98 5.32 -9.93 0.05
N PHE A 99 5.11 -10.68 1.14
CA PHE A 99 4.50 -10.15 2.34
C PHE A 99 5.50 -10.03 3.48
N PHE A 100 5.36 -8.94 4.22
CA PHE A 100 6.10 -8.69 5.44
C PHE A 100 5.13 -8.47 6.60
N GLU A 101 5.47 -9.06 7.75
CA GLU A 101 4.94 -8.65 9.03
C GLU A 101 5.71 -7.40 9.50
N VAL A 102 4.99 -6.32 9.75
CA VAL A 102 5.55 -5.06 10.26
C VAL A 102 5.20 -4.96 11.74
N ILE A 103 6.23 -4.88 12.57
CA ILE A 103 6.13 -4.81 14.03
C ILE A 103 6.68 -3.47 14.48
N ILE A 104 5.82 -2.67 15.10
CA ILE A 104 6.19 -1.36 15.64
C ILE A 104 5.99 -1.40 17.15
N THR A 105 7.06 -1.12 17.87
CA THR A 105 7.10 -0.93 19.33
C THR A 105 7.60 0.48 19.64
N ASN A 106 7.64 0.85 20.93
CA ASN A 106 8.16 2.16 21.34
C ASN A 106 9.62 2.40 20.95
N GLU A 107 10.42 1.35 20.76
CA GLU A 107 11.88 1.46 20.56
C GLU A 107 12.36 0.85 19.24
N ARG A 108 11.49 0.09 18.54
CA ARG A 108 11.89 -0.72 17.39
C ARG A 108 10.80 -0.80 16.34
N ILE A 109 11.22 -0.67 15.08
CA ILE A 109 10.45 -1.04 13.90
C ILE A 109 11.16 -2.23 13.26
N GLU A 110 10.42 -3.29 12.98
CA GLU A 110 10.94 -4.52 12.38
C GLU A 110 10.05 -4.92 11.21
N LEU A 111 10.68 -5.33 10.10
CA LEU A 111 10.02 -5.93 8.95
C LEU A 111 10.53 -7.36 8.83
N LYS A 112 9.62 -8.32 8.93
CA LYS A 112 9.94 -9.75 8.85
C LYS A 112 9.26 -10.36 7.63
N GLY A 113 10.06 -10.87 6.70
CA GLY A 113 9.52 -11.57 5.52
C GLY A 113 8.86 -12.88 5.93
N GLU A 114 7.75 -13.21 5.28
CA GLU A 114 7.22 -14.57 5.28
C GLU A 114 8.06 -15.40 4.29
N GLY A 115 8.91 -16.29 4.81
CA GLY A 115 9.75 -17.18 4.01
C GLY A 115 8.99 -18.34 3.39
#